data_AF-A0A2R8Y574-F1
#
_entry.id   AF-A0A2R8Y574-F1
#
_cell.length_a   1.000
_cell.length_b   1.000
_cell.length_c   1.000
_cell.angle_alpha   90.00
_cell.angle_beta   90.00
_cell.angle_gamma   90.00
#
_symmetry.space_group_name_H-M   'P 1'
#
loop_
_entity.id
_entity.type
_entity.pdbx_description
1 polymer ?
#
loop_
_entity_poly.entity_id
_entity_poly.type
_entity_poly.pdbx_seq_one_letter_code
_entity_poly.pdbx_strand_id
1 'polypeptide(L)'
;MAAGRAQVPSSEQAWLEDAQVFIQKTLCPAVKEPNVQLTPLVIDCVKTVWLSQGRNQGSTLPLSYSFVSVQDLKTHQRLPCCSHLSWSSSAYQAWAQEAGPNGNPLPREQLLLLGTLTDLSADLEQECRNGSLYVRDNTGVLSCELIDLDLSWLGHLFLFPRWSYLPPARWNSSGEGHLELWDAPVPVFPLTISPGPVTPIPVLYPESASCLLRLRNKLRGVQRNLAGSLVRLSALVKSKQKAYFILSLGRSHPAVTHVSIIVQVPAQLVWHRALRPGTAYVLTELRVSKIRGQRQHVWMTSQSSRLLLLKPECVQELELELEGPLLEADPKPLPMPSNSEDKKDPESLVRSRMFTCSSQWEGGQEGQCSPPASVAPFCFKASLVRSLGLTHPVKPTGPPCTSSWCGNVS
;
A
#
# COMPACT_ATOMS: atom_id res chain seq x y z
N MET A 1 53.56 -42.96 -0.57
CA MET A 1 52.85 -41.74 -1.01
C MET A 1 51.39 -42.09 -1.17
N ALA A 2 50.56 -41.75 -0.18
CA ALA A 2 49.12 -41.95 -0.26
C ALA A 2 48.50 -40.74 -0.96
N ALA A 3 47.94 -40.95 -2.15
CA ALA A 3 47.13 -39.96 -2.83
C ALA A 3 45.88 -39.70 -1.99
N GLY A 4 45.76 -38.47 -1.46
CA GLY A 4 44.59 -38.03 -0.72
C GLY A 4 43.36 -38.13 -1.60
N ARG A 5 42.44 -39.03 -1.22
CA ARG A 5 41.13 -39.17 -1.84
C ARG A 5 40.34 -37.91 -1.47
N ALA A 6 40.18 -36.98 -2.42
CA ALA A 6 39.27 -35.85 -2.25
C ALA A 6 37.87 -36.42 -1.97
N GLN A 7 37.37 -36.24 -0.74
CA GLN A 7 36.01 -36.63 -0.39
C GLN A 7 35.04 -35.77 -1.19
N VAL A 8 34.08 -36.42 -1.86
CA VAL A 8 32.97 -35.73 -2.51
C VAL A 8 32.19 -34.99 -1.42
N PRO A 9 31.90 -33.67 -1.58
CA PRO A 9 31.11 -32.93 -0.60
C PRO A 9 29.78 -33.62 -0.36
N SER A 10 29.34 -33.67 0.90
CA SER A 10 27.96 -34.06 1.18
C SER A 10 26.99 -33.08 0.50
N SER A 11 25.77 -33.52 0.21
CA SER A 11 24.73 -32.63 -0.36
C SER A 11 24.48 -31.39 0.51
N GLU A 12 24.62 -31.53 1.83
CA GLU A 12 24.55 -30.40 2.77
C GLU A 12 25.71 -29.42 2.60
N GLN A 13 26.93 -29.92 2.45
CA GLN A 13 28.12 -29.08 2.25
C GLN A 13 28.04 -28.30 0.94
N ALA A 14 27.63 -28.96 -0.15
CA ALA A 14 27.43 -28.31 -1.44
C ALA A 14 26.36 -27.20 -1.34
N TRP A 15 25.24 -27.46 -0.67
CA TRP A 15 24.19 -26.45 -0.47
C TRP A 15 24.69 -25.24 0.34
N LEU A 16 25.50 -25.47 1.38
CA LEU A 16 26.08 -24.39 2.19
C LEU A 16 27.09 -23.54 1.39
N GLU A 17 27.90 -24.19 0.54
CA GLU A 17 28.82 -23.51 -0.38
C GLU A 17 28.06 -22.64 -1.39
N ASP A 18 27.00 -23.19 -2.01
CA ASP A 18 26.13 -22.45 -2.93
C ASP A 18 25.45 -21.26 -2.24
N ALA A 19 24.95 -21.47 -1.02
CA ALA A 19 24.36 -20.41 -0.20
C ALA A 19 25.37 -19.29 0.07
N GLN A 20 26.60 -19.64 0.44
CA GLN A 20 27.65 -18.68 0.71
C GLN A 20 28.00 -17.86 -0.55
N VAL A 21 28.18 -18.53 -1.70
CA VAL A 21 28.46 -17.87 -2.98
C VAL A 21 27.32 -16.92 -3.36
N PHE A 22 26.07 -17.37 -3.21
CA PHE A 22 24.89 -16.55 -3.45
C PHE A 22 24.91 -15.30 -2.57
N ILE A 23 25.00 -15.45 -1.25
CA ILE A 23 24.92 -14.33 -0.29
C ILE A 23 26.02 -13.30 -0.56
N GLN A 24 27.24 -13.75 -0.84
CA GLN A 24 28.36 -12.88 -1.17
C GLN A 24 28.11 -12.09 -2.47
N LYS A 25 27.53 -12.74 -3.49
CA LYS A 25 27.28 -12.12 -4.79
C LYS A 25 26.06 -11.18 -4.78
N THR A 26 24.98 -11.55 -4.10
CA THR A 26 23.67 -10.91 -4.27
C THR A 26 23.26 -10.03 -3.09
N LEU A 27 23.82 -10.24 -1.89
CA LEU A 27 23.40 -9.50 -0.68
C LEU A 27 24.54 -8.64 -0.09
N CYS A 28 25.80 -9.05 -0.20
CA CYS A 28 26.92 -8.25 0.29
C CYS A 28 27.23 -7.06 -0.64
N PRO A 29 27.31 -5.81 -0.12
CA PRO A 29 27.65 -4.65 -0.94
C PRO A 29 29.08 -4.77 -1.48
N ALA A 30 29.31 -4.50 -2.77
CA ALA A 30 30.62 -4.60 -3.40
C ALA A 30 31.71 -3.66 -2.82
N VAL A 31 31.32 -2.63 -2.07
CA VAL A 31 32.21 -1.55 -1.58
C VAL A 31 32.51 -1.66 -0.08
N LYS A 32 31.80 -2.54 0.66
CA LYS A 32 32.02 -2.73 2.10
C LYS A 32 32.63 -4.10 2.35
N GLU A 33 33.45 -4.21 3.40
CA GLU A 33 33.94 -5.51 3.84
C GLU A 33 32.75 -6.46 4.02
N PRO A 34 32.82 -7.69 3.47
CA PRO A 34 31.73 -8.65 3.57
C PRO A 34 31.41 -8.85 5.05
N ASN A 35 30.15 -8.59 5.41
CA ASN A 35 29.71 -8.78 6.77
C ASN A 35 29.80 -10.29 7.09
N VAL A 36 30.85 -10.68 7.81
CA VAL A 36 31.17 -12.07 8.15
C VAL A 36 30.00 -12.74 8.90
N GLN A 37 29.11 -11.96 9.52
CA GLN A 37 27.93 -12.45 10.22
C GLN A 37 26.68 -12.61 9.34
N LEU A 38 26.65 -12.05 8.12
CA LEU A 38 25.45 -12.11 7.27
C LEU A 38 25.16 -13.55 6.82
N THR A 39 26.17 -14.27 6.36
CA THR A 39 26.04 -15.65 5.89
C THR A 39 25.43 -16.58 6.94
N PRO A 40 25.97 -16.67 8.17
CA PRO A 40 25.36 -17.52 9.21
C PRO A 40 23.94 -17.07 9.57
N LEU A 41 23.66 -15.75 9.65
CA LEU A 41 22.32 -15.26 9.96
C LEU A 41 21.28 -15.63 8.90
N VAL A 42 21.63 -15.54 7.61
CA VAL A 42 20.75 -15.96 6.52
C VAL A 42 20.48 -17.47 6.60
N ILE A 43 21.53 -18.27 6.80
CA ILE A 43 21.41 -19.73 6.89
C ILE A 43 20.54 -20.11 8.10
N ASP A 44 20.76 -19.48 9.25
CA ASP A 44 19.97 -19.73 10.47
C ASP A 44 18.52 -19.27 10.33
N CYS A 45 18.28 -18.16 9.62
CA CYS A 45 16.92 -17.73 9.25
C CYS A 45 16.21 -18.78 8.41
N VAL A 46 16.86 -19.29 7.34
CA VAL A 46 16.29 -20.35 6.49
C VAL A 46 16.05 -21.63 7.28
N LYS A 47 17.01 -22.06 8.11
CA LYS A 47 16.87 -23.22 9.00
C LYS A 47 15.69 -23.07 9.95
N THR A 48 15.55 -21.91 10.59
CA THR A 48 14.48 -21.66 11.56
C THR A 48 13.11 -21.75 10.90
N VAL A 49 12.94 -21.16 9.72
CA VAL A 49 11.68 -21.24 8.95
C VAL A 49 11.42 -22.65 8.44
N TRP A 50 12.47 -23.35 8.00
CA TRP A 50 12.36 -24.75 7.58
C TRP A 50 11.91 -25.64 8.75
N LEU A 51 12.55 -25.54 9.91
CA LEU A 51 12.31 -26.37 11.09
C LEU A 51 10.96 -26.09 11.77
N SER A 52 10.50 -24.83 11.79
CA SER A 52 9.25 -24.45 12.46
C SER A 52 8.00 -25.10 11.85
N GLN A 53 8.10 -25.57 10.61
CA GLN A 53 6.98 -26.14 9.87
C GLN A 53 6.76 -27.64 10.14
N GLY A 54 7.60 -28.29 10.97
CA GLY A 54 7.34 -29.58 11.61
C GLY A 54 7.18 -30.80 10.69
N ARG A 55 7.46 -30.67 9.38
CA ARG A 55 7.24 -31.71 8.35
C ARG A 55 8.51 -32.18 7.64
N ASN A 56 9.67 -31.87 8.21
CA ASN A 56 10.94 -32.14 7.56
C ASN A 56 11.28 -33.62 7.67
N GLN A 57 11.64 -34.24 6.55
CA GLN A 57 11.95 -35.67 6.43
C GLN A 57 13.30 -36.02 7.08
N GLY A 58 13.57 -35.52 8.29
CA GLY A 58 14.83 -35.68 9.02
C GLY A 58 15.97 -34.75 8.59
N SER A 59 15.80 -33.92 7.55
CA SER A 59 16.83 -32.97 7.12
C SER A 59 16.76 -31.63 7.85
N THR A 60 17.91 -31.13 8.31
CA THR A 60 18.02 -29.82 8.97
C THR A 60 18.02 -28.65 7.98
N LEU A 61 18.26 -28.93 6.70
CA LEU A 61 18.32 -27.95 5.62
C LEU A 61 17.34 -28.30 4.48
N PRO A 62 16.85 -27.29 3.75
CA PRO A 62 16.00 -27.47 2.57
C PRO A 62 16.84 -27.82 1.33
N LEU A 63 17.45 -29.00 1.30
CA LEU A 63 18.41 -29.40 0.26
C LEU A 63 17.83 -29.43 -1.16
N SER A 64 16.51 -29.52 -1.30
CA SER A 64 15.82 -29.46 -2.60
C SER A 64 15.62 -28.03 -3.10
N TYR A 65 15.91 -27.01 -2.29
CA TYR A 65 15.73 -25.61 -2.65
C TYR A 65 17.05 -24.96 -3.04
N SER A 66 17.01 -24.12 -4.08
CA SER A 66 18.15 -23.29 -4.48
C SER A 66 17.85 -21.81 -4.29
N PHE A 67 18.88 -21.00 -4.08
CA PHE A 67 18.73 -19.54 -3.99
C PHE A 67 18.53 -18.93 -5.38
N VAL A 68 17.65 -17.93 -5.48
CA VAL A 68 17.41 -17.19 -6.72
C VAL A 68 17.63 -15.70 -6.50
N SER A 69 18.34 -15.06 -7.42
CA SER A 69 18.52 -13.60 -7.42
C SER A 69 17.35 -12.93 -8.14
N VAL A 70 17.12 -11.66 -7.84
CA VAL A 70 16.09 -10.86 -8.51
C VAL A 70 16.32 -10.82 -10.03
N GLN A 71 17.58 -10.66 -10.45
CA GLN A 71 17.91 -10.63 -11.87
C GLN A 71 17.70 -12.01 -12.53
N ASP A 72 18.12 -13.10 -11.88
CA ASP A 72 17.93 -14.45 -12.42
C ASP A 72 16.46 -14.81 -12.55
N LEU A 73 15.63 -14.38 -11.59
CA LEU A 73 14.19 -14.56 -11.66
C LEU A 73 13.61 -13.81 -12.88
N LYS A 74 14.03 -12.56 -13.11
CA LYS A 74 13.57 -11.76 -14.27
C LYS A 74 14.01 -12.35 -15.62
N THR A 75 15.22 -12.90 -15.72
CA THR A 75 15.79 -13.35 -17.00
C THR A 75 15.41 -14.77 -17.37
N HIS A 76 15.37 -15.67 -16.39
CA HIS A 76 15.20 -17.10 -16.62
C HIS A 76 13.75 -17.54 -16.44
N GLN A 77 12.99 -16.92 -15.54
CA GLN A 77 11.60 -17.30 -15.30
C GLN A 77 10.66 -16.62 -16.31
N ARG A 78 10.25 -17.36 -17.34
CA ARG A 78 9.36 -16.85 -18.41
C ARG A 78 7.89 -17.22 -18.22
N LEU A 79 7.58 -18.09 -17.28
CA LEU A 79 6.23 -18.54 -16.96
C LEU A 79 5.88 -18.17 -15.52
N PRO A 80 4.60 -17.86 -15.22
CA PRO A 80 4.13 -17.69 -13.85
C PRO A 80 4.53 -18.89 -13.00
N CYS A 81 4.98 -18.65 -11.77
CA CYS A 81 5.30 -19.73 -10.82
C CYS A 81 5.09 -19.28 -9.38
N CYS A 82 5.18 -20.22 -8.45
CA CYS A 82 5.18 -19.94 -7.01
C CYS A 82 6.25 -20.74 -6.28
N SER A 83 6.74 -20.21 -5.16
CA SER A 83 7.59 -20.93 -4.24
C SER A 83 7.05 -20.78 -2.83
N HIS A 84 7.05 -21.89 -2.10
CA HIS A 84 6.67 -21.97 -0.70
C HIS A 84 7.68 -22.83 0.02
N LEU A 85 8.43 -22.21 0.93
CA LEU A 85 9.36 -22.87 1.82
C LEU A 85 8.56 -23.68 2.85
N SER A 86 8.62 -25.02 2.71
CA SER A 86 7.94 -26.07 3.51
C SER A 86 6.75 -26.78 2.86
N TRP A 87 6.42 -26.46 1.60
CA TRP A 87 5.42 -27.24 0.89
C TRP A 87 5.89 -28.67 0.57
N SER A 88 5.31 -29.65 1.26
CA SER A 88 5.30 -31.03 0.80
C SER A 88 4.55 -31.17 -0.53
N SER A 89 4.85 -32.21 -1.32
CA SER A 89 4.14 -32.47 -2.59
C SER A 89 2.64 -32.66 -2.39
N SER A 90 2.20 -33.27 -1.29
CA SER A 90 0.78 -33.42 -0.97
C SER A 90 0.12 -32.09 -0.59
N ALA A 91 0.81 -31.22 0.17
CA ALA A 91 0.30 -29.89 0.50
C ALA A 91 0.11 -29.01 -0.75
N TYR A 92 1.08 -29.04 -1.67
CA TYR A 92 0.94 -28.35 -2.95
C TYR A 92 -0.22 -28.94 -3.78
N GLN A 93 -0.34 -30.26 -3.86
CA GLN A 93 -1.44 -30.89 -4.58
C GLN A 93 -2.80 -30.50 -4.00
N ALA A 94 -2.94 -30.50 -2.67
CA ALA A 94 -4.18 -30.07 -2.01
C ALA A 94 -4.54 -28.62 -2.38
N TRP A 95 -3.58 -27.70 -2.28
CA TRP A 95 -3.76 -26.30 -2.70
C TRP A 95 -4.09 -26.18 -4.19
N ALA A 96 -3.43 -26.95 -5.05
CA ALA A 96 -3.68 -26.95 -6.48
C ALA A 96 -5.09 -27.46 -6.84
N GLN A 97 -5.67 -28.36 -6.05
CA GLN A 97 -7.06 -28.79 -6.22
C GLN A 97 -8.08 -27.72 -5.82
N GLU A 98 -7.72 -26.76 -4.95
CA GLU A 98 -8.60 -25.64 -4.57
C GLU A 98 -8.87 -24.70 -5.75
N ALA A 99 -7.99 -24.67 -6.77
CA ALA A 99 -8.20 -23.89 -7.99
C ALA A 99 -9.41 -24.35 -8.82
N GLY A 100 -10.00 -25.52 -8.49
CA GLY A 100 -11.16 -26.06 -9.17
C GLY A 100 -10.84 -26.65 -10.55
N PRO A 101 -11.84 -27.27 -11.21
CA PRO A 101 -11.64 -28.03 -12.45
C PRO A 101 -11.18 -27.19 -13.65
N ASN A 102 -11.36 -25.87 -13.61
CA ASN A 102 -10.97 -24.93 -14.66
C ASN A 102 -9.80 -24.03 -14.27
N GLY A 103 -9.29 -24.15 -13.04
CA GLY A 103 -8.15 -23.36 -12.57
C GLY A 103 -6.84 -23.99 -12.99
N ASN A 104 -5.92 -23.19 -13.52
CA ASN A 104 -4.55 -23.61 -13.76
C ASN A 104 -3.70 -23.20 -12.55
N PRO A 105 -3.35 -24.13 -11.63
CA PRO A 105 -2.51 -23.81 -10.49
C PRO A 105 -1.12 -23.37 -10.98
N LEU A 106 -0.52 -22.43 -10.26
CA LEU A 106 0.84 -21.98 -10.56
C LEU A 106 1.83 -23.14 -10.37
N PRO A 107 2.74 -23.40 -11.32
CA PRO A 107 3.78 -24.40 -11.14
C PRO A 107 4.65 -24.04 -9.94
N ARG A 108 4.91 -25.05 -9.10
CA ARG A 108 5.75 -24.92 -7.91
C ARG A 108 7.22 -25.02 -8.28
N GLU A 109 7.95 -23.98 -7.94
CA GLU A 109 9.41 -23.94 -7.93
C GLU A 109 9.95 -24.13 -6.50
N GLN A 110 11.17 -24.64 -6.39
CA GLN A 110 11.87 -24.81 -5.10
C GLN A 110 12.96 -23.76 -4.97
N LEU A 111 12.54 -22.49 -4.91
CA LEU A 111 13.46 -21.34 -4.92
C LEU A 111 13.37 -20.53 -3.62
N LEU A 112 14.52 -20.13 -3.09
CA LEU A 112 14.64 -19.24 -1.94
C LEU A 112 14.90 -17.82 -2.43
N LEU A 113 13.96 -16.92 -2.10
CA LEU A 113 14.06 -15.50 -2.42
C LEU A 113 14.42 -14.71 -1.17
N LEU A 114 15.51 -13.94 -1.27
CA LEU A 114 15.92 -12.97 -0.27
C LEU A 114 16.08 -11.60 -0.90
N GLY A 115 15.81 -10.56 -0.13
CA GLY A 115 15.99 -9.21 -0.59
C GLY A 115 15.56 -8.17 0.44
N THR A 116 15.94 -6.94 0.17
CA THR A 116 15.54 -5.77 0.96
C THR A 116 14.19 -5.28 0.46
N LEU A 117 13.22 -5.15 1.37
CA LEU A 117 11.94 -4.53 1.04
C LEU A 117 12.09 -3.01 0.97
N THR A 118 11.66 -2.38 -0.12
CA THR A 118 11.87 -0.94 -0.31
C THR A 118 10.75 -0.28 -1.11
N ASP A 119 10.58 1.04 -0.92
CA ASP A 119 9.70 1.90 -1.72
C ASP A 119 10.46 2.66 -2.83
N LEU A 120 11.74 2.30 -3.04
CA LEU A 120 12.63 2.92 -4.00
C LEU A 120 12.78 2.04 -5.25
N SER A 121 12.55 2.63 -6.42
CA SER A 121 12.92 2.02 -7.71
C SER A 121 14.45 2.03 -7.91
N ALA A 122 14.98 1.19 -8.81
CA ALA A 122 16.42 1.06 -9.07
C ALA A 122 17.06 2.29 -9.73
N ASP A 123 16.31 3.04 -10.55
CA ASP A 123 16.91 3.94 -11.54
C ASP A 123 16.94 5.43 -11.20
N LEU A 124 16.47 5.88 -10.02
CA LEU A 124 16.33 7.32 -9.79
C LEU A 124 16.77 7.76 -8.38
N GLU A 125 17.73 8.67 -8.35
CA GLU A 125 18.06 9.55 -7.22
C GLU A 125 16.75 10.00 -6.56
N GLN A 126 16.60 9.77 -5.25
CA GLN A 126 15.58 10.22 -4.26
C GLN A 126 14.12 10.62 -4.65
N GLU A 127 13.76 10.90 -5.90
CA GLU A 127 12.64 11.72 -6.35
C GLU A 127 11.44 10.94 -6.89
N CYS A 128 11.59 9.66 -7.25
CA CYS A 128 10.50 8.89 -7.86
C CYS A 128 9.87 7.85 -6.94
N ARG A 129 9.63 8.22 -5.67
CA ARG A 129 8.76 7.41 -4.80
C ARG A 129 7.31 7.59 -5.25
N ASN A 130 6.73 6.52 -5.76
CA ASN A 130 5.38 6.54 -6.33
C ASN A 130 4.39 5.70 -5.51
N GLY A 131 4.76 5.25 -4.31
CA GLY A 131 3.95 4.39 -3.44
C GLY A 131 3.90 2.90 -3.84
N SER A 132 4.71 2.48 -4.81
CA SER A 132 4.93 1.06 -5.11
C SER A 132 5.97 0.45 -4.15
N LEU A 133 5.89 -0.87 -3.97
CA LEU A 133 6.85 -1.66 -3.20
C LEU A 133 7.71 -2.50 -4.13
N TYR A 134 8.91 -2.79 -3.66
CA TYR A 134 9.90 -3.55 -4.40
C TYR A 134 10.68 -4.47 -3.48
N VAL A 135 11.07 -5.63 -4.01
CA VAL A 135 12.14 -6.46 -3.47
C VAL A 135 13.42 -6.13 -4.24
N ARG A 136 14.49 -5.83 -3.50
CA ARG A 136 15.78 -5.46 -4.06
C ARG A 136 16.89 -6.35 -3.53
N ASP A 137 17.74 -6.82 -4.42
CA ASP A 137 19.06 -7.34 -4.08
C ASP A 137 20.13 -6.57 -4.86
N ASN A 138 21.39 -6.99 -4.81
CA ASN A 138 22.48 -6.30 -5.54
C ASN A 138 22.47 -6.58 -7.05
N THR A 139 21.63 -7.51 -7.51
CA THR A 139 21.50 -7.86 -8.93
C THR A 139 20.39 -7.08 -9.62
N GLY A 140 19.35 -6.66 -8.88
CA GLY A 140 18.27 -5.87 -9.45
C GLY A 140 17.14 -5.54 -8.48
N VAL A 141 16.07 -4.99 -9.06
CA VAL A 141 14.83 -4.65 -8.36
C VAL A 141 13.64 -5.29 -9.06
N LEU A 142 12.65 -5.70 -8.28
CA LEU A 142 11.41 -6.29 -8.78
C LEU A 142 10.23 -5.74 -7.99
N SER A 143 9.21 -5.28 -8.72
CA SER A 143 7.98 -4.78 -8.11
C SER A 143 7.27 -5.89 -7.33
N CYS A 144 6.71 -5.54 -6.17
CA CYS A 144 5.98 -6.50 -5.37
C CYS A 144 4.68 -5.92 -4.79
N GLU A 145 3.78 -6.84 -4.44
CA GLU A 145 2.60 -6.58 -3.63
C GLU A 145 2.64 -7.43 -2.38
N LEU A 146 2.23 -6.83 -1.28
CA LEU A 146 2.26 -7.42 0.06
C LEU A 146 1.03 -6.93 0.80
N ILE A 147 0.32 -7.86 1.42
CA ILE A 147 -0.80 -7.58 2.32
C ILE A 147 -0.22 -7.29 3.71
N ASP A 148 -0.87 -6.39 4.45
CA ASP A 148 -0.51 -6.08 5.85
C ASP A 148 0.93 -5.58 6.03
N LEU A 149 1.39 -4.71 5.13
CA LEU A 149 2.69 -4.05 5.25
C LEU A 149 2.85 -3.33 6.61
N ASP A 150 3.87 -3.71 7.38
CA ASP A 150 4.41 -2.87 8.43
C ASP A 150 5.48 -1.94 7.86
N LEU A 151 5.33 -0.63 8.05
CA LEU A 151 6.27 0.37 7.55
C LEU A 151 7.68 0.21 8.14
N SER A 152 7.82 -0.42 9.31
CA SER A 152 9.11 -0.74 9.90
C SER A 152 9.90 -1.80 9.12
N TRP A 153 9.27 -2.50 8.17
CA TRP A 153 9.97 -3.47 7.32
C TRP A 153 10.78 -2.79 6.21
N LEU A 154 10.48 -1.54 5.85
CA LEU A 154 11.19 -0.86 4.76
C LEU A 154 12.68 -0.68 5.12
N GLY A 155 13.55 -1.08 4.20
CA GLY A 155 15.01 -1.00 4.35
C GLY A 155 15.64 -2.20 5.06
N HIS A 156 14.87 -3.20 5.46
CA HIS A 156 15.38 -4.41 6.09
C HIS A 156 15.47 -5.59 5.11
N LEU A 157 16.44 -6.47 5.36
CA LEU A 157 16.65 -7.70 4.61
C LEU A 157 15.74 -8.81 5.16
N PHE A 158 15.02 -9.46 4.25
CA PHE A 158 14.11 -10.55 4.57
C PHE A 158 14.36 -11.79 3.74
N LEU A 159 14.00 -12.93 4.32
CA LEU A 159 13.62 -14.13 3.60
C LEU A 159 12.12 -14.05 3.28
N PHE A 160 11.77 -14.28 2.01
CA PHE A 160 10.37 -14.37 1.57
C PHE A 160 10.00 -15.84 1.42
N PRO A 161 9.35 -16.46 2.43
CA PRO A 161 9.11 -17.90 2.41
C PRO A 161 8.00 -18.30 1.44
N ARG A 162 7.11 -17.38 1.06
CA ARG A 162 5.93 -17.67 0.23
C ARG A 162 5.65 -16.54 -0.74
N TRP A 163 5.74 -16.85 -2.02
CA TRP A 163 5.55 -15.86 -3.08
C TRP A 163 5.13 -16.50 -4.39
N SER A 164 4.46 -15.72 -5.24
CA SER A 164 4.28 -15.99 -6.68
C SER A 164 5.01 -14.95 -7.51
N TYR A 165 5.56 -15.39 -8.63
CA TYR A 165 6.16 -14.53 -9.63
C TYR A 165 5.32 -14.56 -10.91
N LEU A 166 4.97 -13.37 -11.39
CA LEU A 166 4.26 -13.16 -12.63
C LEU A 166 5.22 -12.49 -13.62
N PRO A 167 5.67 -13.17 -14.68
CA PRO A 167 6.49 -12.57 -15.71
C PRO A 167 5.71 -11.48 -16.46
N PRO A 168 6.41 -10.59 -17.19
CA PRO A 168 5.77 -9.59 -18.03
C PRO A 168 4.69 -10.20 -18.93
N ALA A 169 3.52 -9.57 -19.00
CA ALA A 169 2.48 -10.01 -19.90
C ALA A 169 2.95 -9.92 -21.35
N ARG A 170 2.63 -10.92 -22.19
CA ARG A 170 3.10 -11.00 -23.59
C ARG A 170 2.78 -9.76 -24.44
N TRP A 171 1.70 -9.07 -24.12
CA TRP A 171 1.26 -7.86 -24.82
C TRP A 171 1.94 -6.57 -24.30
N ASN A 172 2.66 -6.65 -23.19
CA ASN A 172 3.39 -5.55 -22.59
C ASN A 172 4.89 -5.87 -22.61
N SER A 173 5.51 -5.73 -23.78
CA SER A 173 6.95 -5.98 -23.99
C SER A 173 7.87 -5.00 -23.25
N SER A 174 7.33 -3.90 -22.70
CA SER A 174 8.03 -2.97 -21.82
C SER A 174 7.70 -3.17 -20.34
N GLY A 175 6.82 -4.13 -20.00
CA GLY A 175 6.46 -4.44 -18.63
C GLY A 175 7.58 -5.18 -17.91
N GLU A 176 7.79 -4.86 -16.64
CA GLU A 176 8.57 -5.71 -15.75
C GLU A 176 7.69 -6.80 -15.14
N GLY A 177 8.30 -7.92 -14.74
CA GLY A 177 7.60 -8.92 -13.93
C GLY A 177 7.22 -8.35 -12.56
N HIS A 178 6.44 -9.12 -11.81
CA HIS A 178 5.90 -8.70 -10.53
C HIS A 178 5.85 -9.88 -9.55
N LEU A 179 6.02 -9.59 -8.26
CA LEU A 179 5.93 -10.54 -7.15
C LEU A 179 4.68 -10.30 -6.31
N GLU A 180 3.94 -11.36 -6.00
CA GLU A 180 2.92 -11.33 -4.95
C GLU A 180 3.47 -12.07 -3.73
N LEU A 181 3.59 -11.36 -2.61
CA LEU A 181 4.07 -11.89 -1.34
C LEU A 181 2.86 -12.29 -0.50
N TRP A 182 2.74 -13.59 -0.19
CA TRP A 182 1.51 -14.14 0.40
C TRP A 182 1.47 -14.02 1.92
N ASP A 183 2.64 -14.11 2.56
CA ASP A 183 2.78 -14.08 4.01
C ASP A 183 3.76 -12.96 4.42
N ALA A 184 3.73 -12.63 5.72
CA ALA A 184 4.69 -11.73 6.32
C ALA A 184 6.13 -12.23 6.07
N PRO A 185 7.05 -11.36 5.62
CA PRO A 185 8.43 -11.73 5.37
C PRO A 185 9.17 -12.00 6.68
N VAL A 186 10.16 -12.89 6.65
CA VAL A 186 10.91 -13.29 7.86
C VAL A 186 12.22 -12.49 7.93
N PRO A 187 12.42 -11.66 8.96
CA PRO A 187 13.57 -10.78 9.01
C PRO A 187 14.85 -11.57 9.29
N VAL A 188 15.90 -11.31 8.49
CA VAL A 188 17.21 -11.95 8.68
C VAL A 188 17.92 -11.40 9.92
N PHE A 189 17.70 -10.12 10.20
CA PHE A 189 18.19 -9.43 11.40
C PHE A 189 17.02 -9.15 12.34
N PRO A 190 17.18 -9.29 13.67
CA PRO A 190 16.14 -8.88 14.61
C PRO A 190 15.69 -7.43 14.34
N LEU A 191 14.38 -7.25 14.09
CA LEU A 191 13.82 -5.92 13.93
C LEU A 191 13.80 -5.23 15.29
N THR A 192 14.39 -4.04 15.37
CA THR A 192 14.33 -3.24 16.59
C THR A 192 12.90 -2.74 16.77
N ILE A 193 12.20 -3.28 17.76
CA ILE A 193 10.94 -2.72 18.22
C ILE A 193 11.28 -1.37 18.85
N SER A 194 10.96 -0.26 18.16
CA SER A 194 11.12 1.06 18.75
C SER A 194 10.33 1.09 20.06
N PRO A 195 10.97 1.42 21.20
CA PRO A 195 10.20 1.77 22.38
C PRO A 195 9.26 2.91 21.98
N GLY A 196 8.02 2.85 22.45
CA GLY A 196 7.05 3.92 22.21
C GLY A 196 7.61 5.27 22.66
N PRO A 197 7.01 6.38 22.22
CA PRO A 197 7.48 7.70 22.63
C PRO A 197 7.47 7.79 24.17
N VAL A 198 8.58 8.28 24.74
CA VAL A 198 8.76 8.42 26.20
C VAL A 198 7.73 9.39 26.80
N THR A 199 7.30 10.37 26.00
CA THR A 199 6.25 11.33 26.35
C THR A 199 5.03 11.11 25.46
N PRO A 200 3.80 11.08 26.00
CA PRO A 200 2.59 10.99 25.21
C PRO A 200 2.53 12.08 24.12
N ILE A 201 2.12 11.70 22.92
CA ILE A 201 2.01 12.61 21.78
C ILE A 201 0.70 13.40 21.92
N PRO A 202 0.73 14.74 21.97
CA PRO A 202 -0.48 15.54 21.99
C PRO A 202 -1.18 15.46 20.62
N VAL A 203 -2.45 15.05 20.60
CA VAL A 203 -3.23 14.79 19.38
C VAL A 203 -4.60 15.46 19.40
N LEU A 204 -5.10 15.81 18.23
CA LEU A 204 -6.48 16.24 18.04
C LEU A 204 -7.29 15.10 17.41
N TYR A 205 -8.47 14.84 17.96
CA TYR A 205 -9.45 13.95 17.35
C TYR A 205 -10.24 14.63 16.23
N PRO A 206 -10.93 13.87 15.36
CA PRO A 206 -11.55 14.39 14.13
C PRO A 206 -12.52 15.56 14.34
N GLU A 207 -13.25 15.60 15.46
CA GLU A 207 -14.19 16.68 15.79
C GLU A 207 -13.47 18.01 15.99
N SER A 208 -12.49 18.04 16.89
CA SER A 208 -11.62 19.19 17.16
C SER A 208 -10.86 19.62 15.90
N ALA A 209 -10.30 18.64 15.16
CA ALA A 209 -9.58 18.90 13.92
C ALA A 209 -10.46 19.52 12.82
N SER A 210 -11.72 19.10 12.73
CA SER A 210 -12.71 19.66 11.79
C SER A 210 -13.12 21.09 12.18
N CYS A 211 -13.32 21.34 13.48
CA CYS A 211 -13.59 22.67 14.01
C CYS A 211 -12.47 23.66 13.65
N LEU A 212 -11.21 23.24 13.82
CA LEU A 212 -10.05 24.07 13.48
C LEU A 212 -9.98 24.51 12.01
N LEU A 213 -10.40 23.66 11.07
CA LEU A 213 -10.43 24.03 9.65
C LEU A 213 -11.44 25.15 9.34
N ARG A 214 -12.50 25.28 10.16
CA ARG A 214 -13.53 26.32 10.05
C ARG A 214 -13.08 27.65 10.64
N LEU A 215 -12.21 27.63 11.65
CA LEU A 215 -11.67 28.81 12.32
C LEU A 215 -10.58 29.44 11.45
N ARG A 216 -11.00 30.28 10.50
CA ARG A 216 -10.22 30.74 9.33
C ARG A 216 -8.86 31.42 9.60
N ASN A 217 -8.43 31.71 10.84
CA ASN A 217 -7.36 32.70 11.05
C ASN A 217 -6.39 32.58 12.26
N LYS A 218 -6.22 31.44 12.95
CA LYS A 218 -5.23 31.40 14.08
C LYS A 218 -4.14 30.31 14.06
N LEU A 219 -4.05 29.47 13.03
CA LEU A 219 -3.15 28.29 13.04
C LEU A 219 -2.28 28.12 11.79
N ARG A 220 -2.07 29.22 11.04
CA ARG A 220 -1.20 29.18 9.86
C ARG A 220 0.24 28.89 10.30
N GLY A 221 0.84 27.85 9.75
CA GLY A 221 2.24 27.48 10.01
C GLY A 221 2.48 26.55 11.20
N VAL A 222 1.47 26.30 12.03
CA VAL A 222 1.62 25.41 13.18
C VAL A 222 1.28 23.97 12.79
N GLN A 223 2.19 23.06 13.09
CA GLN A 223 1.99 21.63 12.87
C GLN A 223 1.14 21.03 13.98
N ARG A 224 0.30 20.06 13.64
CA ARG A 224 -0.55 19.35 14.60
C ARG A 224 -0.53 17.84 14.33
N ASN A 225 -0.74 17.07 15.39
CA ASN A 225 -0.90 15.63 15.29
C ASN A 225 -2.39 15.32 15.34
N LEU A 226 -2.84 14.40 14.49
CA LEU A 226 -4.22 13.93 14.47
C LEU A 226 -4.28 12.47 14.86
N ALA A 227 -5.29 12.08 15.63
CA ALA A 227 -5.58 10.69 15.98
C ALA A 227 -7.00 10.32 15.56
N GLY A 228 -7.21 9.08 15.13
CA GLY A 228 -8.55 8.56 14.82
C GLY A 228 -8.52 7.25 14.04
N SER A 229 -9.70 6.67 13.84
CA SER A 229 -9.90 5.48 13.01
C SER A 229 -9.95 5.85 11.53
N LEU A 230 -9.23 5.11 10.70
CA LEU A 230 -9.31 5.27 9.25
C LEU A 230 -10.69 4.80 8.77
N VAL A 231 -11.50 5.71 8.24
CA VAL A 231 -12.85 5.38 7.73
C VAL A 231 -12.90 5.28 6.22
N ARG A 232 -12.05 6.02 5.51
CA ARG A 232 -11.98 5.99 4.04
C ARG A 232 -10.55 6.17 3.57
N LEU A 233 -10.19 5.46 2.51
CA LEU A 233 -8.93 5.59 1.80
C LEU A 233 -9.24 5.69 0.30
N SER A 234 -8.75 6.73 -0.36
CA SER A 234 -8.90 6.87 -1.82
C SER A 234 -7.92 5.96 -2.55
N ALA A 235 -8.16 5.76 -3.85
CA ALA A 235 -7.12 5.25 -4.74
C ALA A 235 -5.90 6.20 -4.74
N LEU A 236 -4.72 5.62 -4.95
CA LEU A 236 -3.49 6.38 -5.18
C LEU A 236 -3.50 6.93 -6.61
N VAL A 237 -3.67 8.25 -6.73
CA VAL A 237 -3.72 8.92 -8.03
C VAL A 237 -2.30 9.28 -8.44
N LYS A 238 -1.86 8.80 -9.61
CA LYS A 238 -0.55 9.10 -10.21
C LYS A 238 -0.74 9.92 -11.49
N SER A 239 -0.03 11.02 -11.60
CA SER A 239 0.07 11.85 -12.81
C SER A 239 1.52 12.22 -13.07
N LYS A 240 1.86 12.68 -14.27
CA LYS A 240 3.24 13.03 -14.65
C LYS A 240 3.92 14.03 -13.70
N GLN A 241 3.14 14.90 -13.04
CA GLN A 241 3.67 15.97 -12.17
C GLN A 241 3.37 15.77 -10.69
N LYS A 242 2.46 14.86 -10.34
CA LYS A 242 1.97 14.73 -8.96
C LYS A 242 1.39 13.35 -8.69
N ALA A 243 1.75 12.78 -7.53
CA ALA A 243 1.08 11.64 -6.97
C ALA A 243 0.52 11.99 -5.59
N TYR A 244 -0.70 11.54 -5.30
CA TYR A 244 -1.32 11.76 -3.99
C TYR A 244 -2.44 10.76 -3.73
N PHE A 245 -2.78 10.60 -2.47
CA PHE A 245 -4.01 9.94 -2.05
C PHE A 245 -4.63 10.71 -0.88
N ILE A 246 -5.88 10.41 -0.58
CA ILE A 246 -6.64 11.05 0.49
C ILE A 246 -7.10 9.98 1.45
N LEU A 247 -6.88 10.22 2.73
CA LEU A 247 -7.41 9.39 3.81
C LEU A 247 -8.34 10.23 4.66
N SER A 248 -9.38 9.60 5.23
CA SER A 248 -10.29 10.24 6.17
C SER A 248 -10.21 9.54 7.51
N LEU A 249 -9.97 10.29 8.57
CA LEU A 249 -10.07 9.81 9.95
C LEU A 249 -11.44 10.17 10.53
N GLY A 250 -12.03 9.24 11.28
CA GLY A 250 -13.25 9.40 12.06
C GLY A 250 -13.10 8.75 13.43
N ARG A 251 -14.13 8.89 14.29
CA ARG A 251 -14.18 8.20 15.59
C ARG A 251 -14.93 6.87 15.42
N SER A 252 -14.51 5.85 16.17
CA SER A 252 -15.27 4.60 16.26
C SER A 252 -16.55 4.91 17.04
N HIS A 253 -17.72 4.81 16.41
CA HIS A 253 -19.06 5.09 16.98
C HIS A 253 -19.56 6.55 17.00
N PRO A 254 -20.89 6.76 16.88
CA PRO A 254 -21.56 7.32 15.71
C PRO A 254 -21.41 8.85 15.60
N ALA A 255 -20.20 9.36 15.39
CA ALA A 255 -19.98 10.74 14.99
C ALA A 255 -19.80 10.82 13.47
N VAL A 256 -20.68 11.55 12.79
CA VAL A 256 -20.66 11.81 11.32
C VAL A 256 -19.42 12.61 10.89
N THR A 257 -18.69 13.17 11.85
CA THR A 257 -17.56 14.05 11.62
C THR A 257 -16.32 13.25 11.27
N HIS A 258 -15.93 13.35 10.00
CA HIS A 258 -14.65 12.85 9.51
C HIS A 258 -13.78 14.01 9.05
N VAL A 259 -12.47 13.84 9.15
CA VAL A 259 -11.49 14.81 8.68
C VAL A 259 -10.65 14.20 7.57
N SER A 260 -10.55 14.90 6.44
CA SER A 260 -9.77 14.47 5.28
C SER A 260 -8.35 15.02 5.33
N ILE A 261 -7.39 14.15 5.04
CA ILE A 261 -5.96 14.44 5.01
C ILE A 261 -5.42 14.05 3.64
N ILE A 262 -4.71 14.98 2.99
CA ILE A 262 -4.06 14.73 1.70
C ILE A 262 -2.60 14.33 1.93
N VAL A 263 -2.23 13.16 1.43
CA VAL A 263 -0.85 12.68 1.42
C VAL A 263 -0.31 12.85 0.02
N GLN A 264 0.70 13.70 -0.13
CA GLN A 264 1.30 14.04 -1.43
C GLN A 264 2.83 14.09 -1.40
N VAL A 265 3.44 13.89 -0.23
CA VAL A 265 4.89 13.82 -0.08
C VAL A 265 5.34 12.46 -0.63
N PRO A 266 6.27 12.41 -1.61
CA PRO A 266 6.69 11.15 -2.25
C PRO A 266 7.11 10.06 -1.25
N ALA A 267 7.90 10.43 -0.23
CA ALA A 267 8.36 9.53 0.84
C ALA A 267 7.25 8.89 1.69
N GLN A 268 6.02 9.40 1.59
CA GLN A 268 4.88 8.95 2.39
C GLN A 268 3.82 8.27 1.53
N LEU A 269 4.02 8.18 0.21
CA LEU A 269 3.04 7.52 -0.67
C LEU A 269 2.94 6.02 -0.40
N VAL A 270 4.00 5.41 0.13
CA VAL A 270 4.01 4.00 0.56
C VAL A 270 3.01 3.72 1.69
N TRP A 271 2.61 4.73 2.47
CA TRP A 271 1.59 4.58 3.52
C TRP A 271 0.27 4.04 2.97
N HIS A 272 -0.03 4.30 1.69
CA HIS A 272 -1.21 3.76 1.03
C HIS A 272 -1.30 2.23 1.12
N ARG A 273 -0.16 1.53 1.13
CA ARG A 273 -0.07 0.06 1.24
C ARG A 273 -0.18 -0.46 2.68
N ALA A 274 0.05 0.39 3.69
CA ALA A 274 0.01 0.01 5.11
C ALA A 274 -1.30 0.40 5.83
N LEU A 275 -2.10 1.28 5.22
CA LEU A 275 -3.32 1.82 5.80
C LEU A 275 -4.50 0.86 5.65
N ARG A 276 -5.14 0.51 6.77
CA ARG A 276 -6.28 -0.41 6.83
C ARG A 276 -7.53 0.28 7.36
N PRO A 277 -8.65 0.29 6.62
CA PRO A 277 -9.92 0.79 7.13
C PRO A 277 -10.29 0.12 8.46
N GLY A 278 -10.88 0.87 9.39
CA GLY A 278 -11.21 0.41 10.74
C GLY A 278 -10.05 0.48 11.74
N THR A 279 -8.79 0.53 11.29
CA THR A 279 -7.63 0.65 12.20
C THR A 279 -7.44 2.11 12.65
N ALA A 280 -7.02 2.29 13.90
CA ALA A 280 -6.75 3.60 14.47
C ALA A 280 -5.27 4.00 14.32
N TYR A 281 -5.05 5.24 13.91
CA TYR A 281 -3.73 5.79 13.59
C TYR A 281 -3.50 7.15 14.25
N VAL A 282 -2.23 7.50 14.39
CA VAL A 282 -1.75 8.86 14.68
C VAL A 282 -0.96 9.34 13.47
N LEU A 283 -1.35 10.49 12.91
CA LEU A 283 -0.57 11.19 11.89
C LEU A 283 0.04 12.44 12.52
N THR A 284 1.38 12.49 12.53
CA THR A 284 2.10 13.59 13.17
C THR A 284 2.41 14.72 12.20
N GLU A 285 2.65 15.91 12.77
CA GLU A 285 3.23 17.06 12.06
C GLU A 285 2.48 17.48 10.79
N LEU A 286 1.15 17.33 10.82
CA LEU A 286 0.26 17.73 9.73
C LEU A 286 0.13 19.26 9.69
N ARG A 287 -0.05 19.79 8.48
CA ARG A 287 -0.21 21.22 8.23
C ARG A 287 -1.58 21.51 7.65
N VAL A 288 -2.15 22.65 8.04
CA VAL A 288 -3.36 23.16 7.40
C VAL A 288 -2.99 23.95 6.16
N SER A 289 -3.61 23.65 5.02
CA SER A 289 -3.38 24.36 3.77
C SER A 289 -4.68 24.68 3.04
N LYS A 290 -4.67 25.78 2.28
CA LYS A 290 -5.81 26.21 1.47
C LYS A 290 -5.78 25.49 0.13
N ILE A 291 -6.91 24.90 -0.27
CA ILE A 291 -7.04 24.31 -1.61
C ILE A 291 -7.14 25.44 -2.64
N ARG A 292 -6.30 25.40 -3.68
CA ARG A 292 -6.31 26.42 -4.76
C ARG A 292 -7.70 26.47 -5.40
N GLY A 293 -8.25 27.68 -5.51
CA GLY A 293 -9.59 27.90 -6.09
C GLY A 293 -10.77 27.61 -5.15
N GLN A 294 -10.53 27.22 -3.90
CA GLN A 294 -11.58 27.05 -2.89
C GLN A 294 -11.31 27.89 -1.64
N ARG A 295 -12.38 28.23 -0.89
CA ARG A 295 -12.29 28.92 0.41
C ARG A 295 -12.06 27.96 1.59
N GLN A 296 -11.86 26.67 1.30
CA GLN A 296 -11.73 25.62 2.30
C GLN A 296 -10.27 25.31 2.60
N HIS A 297 -10.03 24.92 3.84
CA HIS A 297 -8.76 24.42 4.32
C HIS A 297 -8.81 22.92 4.46
N VAL A 298 -7.67 22.26 4.26
CA VAL A 298 -7.51 20.81 4.37
C VAL A 298 -6.23 20.50 5.12
N TRP A 299 -6.20 19.37 5.81
CA TRP A 299 -4.98 18.83 6.38
C TRP A 299 -4.13 18.21 5.28
N MET A 300 -2.84 18.51 5.31
CA MET A 300 -1.86 17.92 4.40
C MET A 300 -0.65 17.45 5.17
N THR A 301 -0.03 16.38 4.69
CA THR A 301 1.25 15.93 5.25
C THR A 301 2.38 16.89 4.89
N SER A 302 3.38 16.93 5.77
CA SER A 302 4.66 17.62 5.55
C SER A 302 5.79 16.60 5.47
N GLN A 303 7.00 16.98 5.07
CA GLN A 303 8.15 16.06 4.95
C GLN A 303 8.45 15.30 6.25
N SER A 304 8.16 15.92 7.39
CA SER A 304 8.41 15.38 8.73
C SER A 304 7.23 14.57 9.29
N SER A 305 6.08 14.54 8.60
CA SER A 305 4.92 13.76 9.04
C SER A 305 5.24 12.27 9.11
N ARG A 306 4.74 11.62 10.16
CA ARG A 306 4.88 10.18 10.38
C ARG A 306 3.50 9.56 10.56
N LEU A 307 3.37 8.30 10.11
CA LEU A 307 2.22 7.45 10.37
C LEU A 307 2.58 6.48 11.49
N LEU A 308 1.76 6.43 12.54
CA LEU A 308 1.91 5.52 13.67
C LEU A 308 0.57 4.82 13.94
N LEU A 309 0.63 3.60 14.46
CA LEU A 309 -0.55 2.96 15.04
C LEU A 309 -0.93 3.69 16.33
N LEU A 310 -2.24 3.90 16.52
CA LEU A 310 -2.75 4.53 17.74
C LEU A 310 -2.61 3.55 18.90
N LYS A 311 -1.74 3.88 19.85
CA LYS A 311 -1.65 3.25 21.18
C LYS A 311 -2.19 4.25 22.20
N PRO A 312 -3.30 3.96 22.90
CA PRO A 312 -3.91 4.90 23.85
C PRO A 312 -2.93 5.42 24.91
N GLU A 313 -1.97 4.59 25.31
CA GLU A 313 -0.96 4.90 26.32
C GLU A 313 0.09 5.90 25.83
N CYS A 314 0.21 6.06 24.51
CA CYS A 314 1.21 6.90 23.86
C CYS A 314 0.64 8.24 23.36
N VAL A 315 -0.62 8.57 23.66
CA VAL A 315 -1.27 9.80 23.18
C VAL A 315 -1.94 10.57 24.31
N GLN A 316 -2.02 11.88 24.13
CA GLN A 316 -2.74 12.79 25.02
C GLN A 316 -3.68 13.66 24.18
N GLU A 317 -4.96 13.70 24.51
CA GLU A 317 -5.90 14.58 23.81
C GLU A 317 -5.55 16.04 24.08
N LEU A 318 -5.40 16.81 23.01
CA LEU A 318 -5.19 18.25 23.08
C LEU A 318 -6.53 18.95 23.11
N GLU A 319 -6.89 19.51 24.26
CA GLU A 319 -8.07 20.38 24.37
C GLU A 319 -7.84 21.68 23.61
N LEU A 320 -8.84 22.08 22.83
CA LEU A 320 -8.80 23.36 22.14
C LEU A 320 -9.20 24.46 23.13
N GLU A 321 -8.23 25.25 23.60
CA GLU A 321 -8.50 26.52 24.27
C GLU A 321 -9.11 27.51 23.27
N LEU A 322 -10.41 27.41 23.07
CA LEU A 322 -11.22 28.42 22.39
C LEU A 322 -11.40 29.61 23.32
N GLU A 323 -10.37 30.46 23.46
CA GLU A 323 -10.57 31.78 24.08
C GLU A 323 -11.45 32.65 23.17
N GLY A 324 -12.69 32.88 23.62
CA GLY A 324 -13.62 33.89 23.11
C GLY A 324 -15.06 33.37 22.95
N PRO A 325 -16.09 34.10 23.42
CA PRO A 325 -17.46 33.64 23.34
C PRO A 325 -17.88 33.42 21.88
N LEU A 326 -18.36 32.21 21.59
CA LEU A 326 -19.24 31.96 20.46
C LEU A 326 -20.51 32.78 20.68
N LEU A 327 -20.48 34.05 20.26
CA LEU A 327 -21.72 34.79 20.10
C LEU A 327 -22.53 34.06 19.03
N GLU A 328 -23.57 33.37 19.50
CA GLU A 328 -24.76 33.06 18.72
C GLU A 328 -25.15 34.32 17.96
N ALA A 329 -24.79 34.36 16.67
CA ALA A 329 -25.41 35.29 15.76
C ALA A 329 -26.83 34.77 15.52
N ASP A 330 -27.74 35.27 16.36
CA ASP A 330 -29.19 35.19 16.22
C ASP A 330 -29.58 35.36 14.73
N PRO A 331 -30.24 34.38 14.08
CA PRO A 331 -30.63 34.53 12.69
C PRO A 331 -31.79 35.52 12.61
N LYS A 332 -31.45 36.78 12.30
CA LYS A 332 -32.40 37.80 11.87
C LYS A 332 -33.31 37.22 10.77
N PRO A 333 -34.65 37.24 10.91
CA PRO A 333 -35.55 36.66 9.92
C PRO A 333 -35.39 37.38 8.57
N LEU A 334 -35.13 36.63 7.51
CA LEU A 334 -35.19 37.16 6.14
C LEU A 334 -36.66 37.38 5.75
N PRO A 335 -36.97 38.38 4.89
CA PRO A 335 -38.35 38.69 4.51
C PRO A 335 -38.92 37.59 3.61
N MET A 336 -40.19 37.27 3.88
CA MET A 336 -41.00 36.29 3.13
C MET A 336 -41.24 36.77 1.69
N PRO A 337 -40.92 35.98 0.65
CA PRO A 337 -41.38 36.28 -0.69
C PRO A 337 -42.81 35.74 -0.88
N SER A 338 -43.66 36.66 -1.32
CA SER A 338 -45.06 36.47 -1.70
C SER A 338 -45.25 35.50 -2.86
N ASN A 339 -46.35 34.75 -2.78
CA ASN A 339 -46.83 33.75 -3.74
C ASN A 339 -46.90 34.26 -5.19
N SER A 340 -46.44 33.42 -6.12
CA SER A 340 -47.00 33.33 -7.47
C SER A 340 -47.01 31.86 -7.88
N GLU A 341 -48.22 31.30 -8.01
CA GLU A 341 -48.45 30.01 -8.65
C GLU A 341 -48.12 30.11 -10.14
N ASP A 342 -47.33 29.18 -10.69
CA ASP A 342 -47.59 28.68 -12.04
C ASP A 342 -47.09 27.24 -12.23
N LYS A 343 -47.74 26.57 -13.18
CA LYS A 343 -47.97 25.13 -13.31
C LYS A 343 -46.76 24.26 -13.73
N LYS A 344 -46.93 22.96 -13.42
CA LYS A 344 -46.14 21.75 -13.71
C LYS A 344 -45.63 21.59 -15.15
N ASP A 345 -44.43 21.01 -15.31
CA ASP A 345 -44.27 19.61 -15.78
C ASP A 345 -42.89 19.01 -15.42
N PRO A 346 -42.76 17.67 -15.28
CA PRO A 346 -41.66 17.04 -14.57
C PRO A 346 -40.49 16.65 -15.50
N GLU A 347 -39.36 17.35 -15.42
CA GLU A 347 -38.12 16.86 -16.00
C GLU A 347 -37.50 15.74 -15.15
N SER A 348 -37.18 14.66 -15.84
CA SER A 348 -36.69 13.37 -15.35
C SER A 348 -35.50 13.50 -14.39
N LEU A 349 -35.71 13.07 -13.14
CA LEU A 349 -34.67 12.89 -12.15
C LEU A 349 -33.79 11.69 -12.53
N VAL A 350 -32.63 11.92 -13.14
CA VAL A 350 -31.57 10.88 -13.25
C VAL A 350 -31.08 10.58 -11.83
N ARG A 351 -31.68 9.54 -11.25
CA ARG A 351 -31.36 9.01 -9.94
C ARG A 351 -30.03 8.26 -10.03
N SER A 352 -28.91 8.96 -9.89
CA SER A 352 -27.64 8.30 -9.60
C SER A 352 -27.74 7.69 -8.19
N ARG A 353 -28.13 6.41 -8.11
CA ARG A 353 -28.09 5.66 -6.87
C ARG A 353 -26.63 5.57 -6.42
N MET A 354 -26.28 6.33 -5.40
CA MET A 354 -25.12 6.04 -4.58
C MET A 354 -25.51 4.79 -3.78
N PHE A 355 -24.91 3.64 -4.12
CA PHE A 355 -25.03 2.46 -3.28
C PHE A 355 -24.33 2.78 -1.96
N THR A 356 -25.11 3.07 -0.92
CA THR A 356 -24.68 2.89 0.46
C THR A 356 -24.53 1.39 0.65
N CYS A 357 -23.34 0.89 0.33
CA CYS A 357 -23.00 -0.49 0.59
C CYS A 357 -22.68 -0.62 2.08
N SER A 358 -23.70 -0.86 2.88
CA SER A 358 -23.60 -1.38 4.25
C SER A 358 -23.40 -2.90 4.26
N SER A 359 -22.84 -3.45 3.18
CA SER A 359 -22.35 -4.82 3.11
C SER A 359 -20.90 -4.76 2.66
N GLN A 360 -20.01 -5.19 3.55
CA GLN A 360 -18.63 -5.53 3.26
C GLN A 360 -18.64 -6.50 2.07
N TRP A 361 -18.21 -6.04 0.88
CA TRP A 361 -18.00 -6.94 -0.26
C TRP A 361 -16.62 -7.54 -0.13
N GLU A 362 -16.56 -8.76 0.41
CA GLU A 362 -15.49 -9.71 0.10
C GLU A 362 -16.01 -10.60 -1.03
N GLY A 363 -15.67 -10.23 -2.27
CA GLY A 363 -16.01 -11.00 -3.46
C GLY A 363 -14.74 -11.50 -4.12
N GLY A 364 -14.59 -12.82 -4.25
CA GLY A 364 -13.63 -13.42 -5.17
C GLY A 364 -14.03 -13.07 -6.61
N GLN A 365 -13.06 -12.62 -7.41
CA GLN A 365 -13.32 -12.25 -8.79
C GLN A 365 -13.41 -13.51 -9.66
N GLU A 366 -14.61 -14.02 -9.89
CA GLU A 366 -14.87 -15.01 -10.95
C GLU A 366 -15.20 -14.28 -12.26
N GLY A 367 -14.33 -14.45 -13.27
CA GLY A 367 -14.59 -14.04 -14.65
C GLY A 367 -14.02 -12.68 -15.06
N GLN A 368 -13.29 -12.68 -16.17
CA GLN A 368 -12.65 -11.50 -16.76
C GLN A 368 -13.54 -10.93 -17.87
N CYS A 369 -14.24 -9.82 -17.61
CA CYS A 369 -14.82 -9.00 -18.67
C CYS A 369 -13.71 -8.18 -19.33
N SER A 370 -13.60 -8.25 -20.66
CA SER A 370 -12.57 -7.62 -21.49
C SER A 370 -12.25 -6.16 -21.09
N PRO A 371 -10.97 -5.74 -21.08
CA PRO A 371 -10.61 -4.38 -20.66
C PRO A 371 -10.96 -3.36 -21.75
N PRO A 372 -11.71 -2.27 -21.48
CA PRO A 372 -11.90 -1.23 -22.48
C PRO A 372 -11.00 0.00 -22.23
N ALA A 373 -10.61 0.58 -23.36
CA ALA A 373 -9.92 1.85 -23.58
C ALA A 373 -10.14 2.93 -22.50
N SER A 374 -9.05 3.41 -21.92
CA SER A 374 -9.04 4.61 -21.10
C SER A 374 -9.20 5.87 -21.98
N VAL A 375 -10.36 6.50 -21.95
CA VAL A 375 -10.55 7.88 -22.41
C VAL A 375 -10.44 8.80 -21.20
N ALA A 376 -9.40 9.63 -21.15
CA ALA A 376 -9.32 10.80 -20.29
C ALA A 376 -8.71 11.95 -21.11
N PRO A 377 -9.33 13.14 -21.12
CA PRO A 377 -9.05 14.06 -20.03
C PRO A 377 -10.22 15.01 -19.69
N PHE A 378 -10.82 14.90 -18.49
CA PHE A 378 -11.50 16.03 -17.79
C PHE A 378 -11.86 15.67 -16.31
N CYS A 379 -10.99 14.98 -15.56
CA CYS A 379 -11.37 14.41 -14.24
C CYS A 379 -10.61 14.94 -13.01
N PHE A 380 -9.75 15.95 -13.12
CA PHE A 380 -8.91 16.38 -11.98
C PHE A 380 -9.67 17.15 -10.89
N LYS A 381 -10.65 17.99 -11.25
CA LYS A 381 -11.46 18.76 -10.27
C LYS A 381 -12.59 17.93 -9.66
N ALA A 382 -13.26 17.09 -10.45
CA ALA A 382 -14.41 16.30 -9.97
C ALA A 382 -14.01 15.20 -8.98
N SER A 383 -12.84 14.57 -9.17
CA SER A 383 -12.32 13.52 -8.27
C SER A 383 -11.95 14.07 -6.88
N LEU A 384 -11.33 15.25 -6.83
CA LEU A 384 -10.98 15.93 -5.57
C LEU A 384 -12.23 16.39 -4.80
N VAL A 385 -13.24 16.92 -5.50
CA VAL A 385 -14.51 17.38 -4.90
C VAL A 385 -15.34 16.20 -4.36
N ARG A 386 -15.42 15.09 -5.09
CA ARG A 386 -16.15 13.88 -4.66
C ARG A 386 -15.46 13.16 -3.49
N SER A 387 -14.13 13.04 -3.51
CA SER A 387 -13.37 12.39 -2.42
C SER A 387 -13.35 13.20 -1.12
N LEU A 388 -13.51 14.53 -1.20
CA LEU A 388 -13.63 15.42 -0.04
C LEU A 388 -15.07 15.60 0.46
N GLY A 389 -16.06 14.91 -0.12
CA GLY A 389 -17.47 15.00 0.32
C GLY A 389 -18.13 16.36 0.07
N LEU A 390 -17.66 17.13 -0.92
CA LEU A 390 -18.14 18.48 -1.20
C LEU A 390 -19.32 18.44 -2.19
N THR A 391 -20.54 18.74 -1.71
CA THR A 391 -21.73 18.87 -2.56
C THR A 391 -21.91 20.31 -3.04
N HIS A 392 -21.61 20.61 -4.31
CA HIS A 392 -22.18 21.75 -5.02
C HIS A 392 -22.40 21.42 -6.51
N PRO A 393 -23.50 21.89 -7.12
CA PRO A 393 -23.83 21.60 -8.51
C PRO A 393 -22.92 22.42 -9.44
N VAL A 394 -22.12 21.76 -10.26
CA VAL A 394 -21.42 22.39 -11.39
C VAL A 394 -22.37 22.33 -12.58
N LYS A 395 -22.95 23.47 -12.98
CA LYS A 395 -23.67 23.59 -14.26
C LYS A 395 -22.68 23.37 -15.42
N PRO A 396 -22.95 22.46 -16.36
CA PRO A 396 -22.15 22.35 -17.57
C PRO A 396 -22.55 23.46 -18.54
N THR A 397 -21.62 24.37 -18.86
CA THR A 397 -21.71 25.29 -19.99
C THR A 397 -20.90 24.72 -21.14
N GLY A 398 -21.58 24.12 -22.13
CA GLY A 398 -21.00 23.64 -23.37
C GLY A 398 -22.10 23.20 -24.35
N PRO A 399 -21.94 23.41 -25.67
CA PRO A 399 -23.02 23.18 -26.64
C PRO A 399 -23.22 21.67 -26.90
N PRO A 400 -24.43 21.25 -27.34
CA PRO A 400 -24.71 19.85 -27.63
C PRO A 400 -24.07 19.44 -28.96
N CYS A 401 -23.25 18.39 -28.96
CA CYS A 401 -22.87 17.70 -30.19
C CYS A 401 -23.94 16.67 -30.55
N THR A 402 -24.68 16.96 -31.61
CA THR A 402 -25.50 16.00 -32.34
C THR A 402 -24.63 15.21 -33.31
N SER A 403 -24.63 13.88 -33.22
CA SER A 403 -24.42 13.01 -34.38
C SER A 403 -25.02 11.63 -34.11
N SER A 404 -26.22 11.43 -34.65
CA SER A 404 -26.68 10.14 -35.13
C SER A 404 -25.76 9.66 -36.25
N TRP A 405 -25.60 8.35 -36.42
CA TRP A 405 -25.83 7.64 -37.69
C TRP A 405 -25.69 6.12 -37.47
N CYS A 406 -26.71 5.41 -37.97
CA CYS A 406 -26.88 3.97 -37.96
C CYS A 406 -25.97 3.25 -38.96
N GLY A 407 -25.79 1.94 -38.76
CA GLY A 407 -25.31 1.01 -39.77
C GLY A 407 -25.24 -0.43 -39.28
N ASN A 408 -26.36 -1.14 -39.40
CA ASN A 408 -26.46 -2.61 -39.32
C ASN A 408 -25.86 -3.28 -40.58
N VAL A 409 -25.85 -4.63 -40.57
CA VAL A 409 -25.68 -5.60 -41.68
C VAL A 409 -24.25 -6.20 -41.69
N SER A 410 -23.98 -7.50 -41.52
CA SER A 410 -24.76 -8.75 -41.38
C SER A 410 -24.01 -9.73 -40.46
#